data_AF-A0A525IM91-F1
#
_entry.id   AF-A0A525IM91-F1
#
_cell.length_a   1.000
_cell.length_b   1.000
_cell.length_c   1.000
_cell.angle_alpha   90.00
_cell.angle_beta   90.00
_cell.angle_gamma   90.00
#
_symmetry.space_group_name_H-M   'P 1'
#
loop_
_entity.id
_entity.type
_entity.pdbx_description
1 polymer ?
#
loop_
_entity_poly.entity_id
_entity_poly.type
_entity_poly.pdbx_seq_one_letter_code
_entity_poly.pdbx_strand_id
1 'polypeptide(L)'
;FLTGSYRRHTKTKPLKDIDIFFELAESERPFRSETPTVVIGAFHNALVEKYGAKSVRKQSRSVNVDFGIFIDAEDNTDYRIVSVDVVPAFAEGGDYEIPDTETGTWIKTNPETHASKATAAHQAFSSEWKGLVRMVKYWNNNSRHGEKPVKPSFLIEVMALECLYGGWGGRFDIEIQALFATLADRIFDEWRDPAGLGPPISDGMDAAGKQRARDLLLTASREASLAIHLARQGRTGDALKAWRALFGARFPLS
;
A
#
# COMPACT_ATOMS: atom_id res chain seq x y z
N PHE A 1 -4.48 -1.29 -18.17
CA PHE A 1 -3.27 -0.46 -17.99
C PHE A 1 -2.71 -0.60 -16.57
N LEU A 2 -1.40 -0.36 -16.38
CA LEU A 2 -0.77 -0.35 -15.04
C LEU A 2 -1.23 0.87 -14.24
N THR A 3 -1.65 0.66 -13.00
CA THR A 3 -2.23 1.71 -12.16
C THR A 3 -1.77 1.59 -10.69
N GLY A 4 -2.51 2.24 -9.79
CA GLY A 4 -2.32 2.14 -8.35
C GLY A 4 -0.97 2.68 -7.89
N SER A 5 -0.50 2.15 -6.76
CA SER A 5 0.74 2.61 -6.13
C SER A 5 1.99 2.39 -6.99
N TYR A 6 1.95 1.44 -7.93
CA TYR A 6 3.04 1.22 -8.89
C TYR A 6 3.21 2.43 -9.80
N ARG A 7 2.12 2.87 -10.45
CA ARG A 7 2.15 4.02 -11.36
C ARG A 7 2.48 5.33 -10.65
N ARG A 8 2.09 5.46 -9.39
CA ARG A 8 2.39 6.65 -8.56
C ARG A 8 3.81 6.67 -7.98
N HIS A 9 4.58 5.59 -8.13
CA HIS A 9 5.89 5.37 -7.50
C HIS A 9 5.83 5.37 -5.97
N THR A 10 4.72 4.91 -5.40
CA THR A 10 4.49 4.78 -3.95
C THR A 10 4.36 3.31 -3.51
N LYS A 11 4.59 2.35 -4.41
CA LYS A 11 4.71 0.92 -4.11
C LYS A 11 6.11 0.63 -3.54
N THR A 12 6.16 -0.16 -2.47
CA THR A 12 7.42 -0.57 -1.84
C THR A 12 7.98 -1.85 -2.47
N LYS A 13 9.14 -2.30 -2.00
CA LYS A 13 9.83 -3.53 -2.44
C LYS A 13 9.60 -4.67 -1.44
N PRO A 14 9.70 -5.94 -1.87
CA PRO A 14 9.70 -6.40 -3.26
C PRO A 14 8.37 -6.04 -3.96
N LEU A 15 8.38 -5.93 -5.29
CA LEU A 15 7.21 -5.47 -6.04
C LEU A 15 6.13 -6.56 -6.07
N LYS A 16 5.15 -6.44 -5.18
CA LYS A 16 3.97 -7.30 -5.07
C LYS A 16 2.70 -6.53 -5.39
N ASP A 17 1.67 -7.27 -5.81
CA ASP A 17 0.28 -6.80 -5.93
C ASP A 17 0.18 -5.58 -6.86
N ILE A 18 0.84 -5.63 -8.03
CA ILE A 18 0.82 -4.53 -9.00
C ILE A 18 -0.54 -4.48 -9.69
N ASP A 19 -1.24 -3.38 -9.50
CA ASP A 19 -2.59 -3.17 -10.03
C ASP A 19 -2.57 -3.02 -11.57
N ILE A 20 -3.37 -3.85 -12.25
CA ILE A 20 -3.64 -3.75 -13.68
C ILE A 20 -5.15 -3.66 -13.88
N PHE A 21 -5.63 -2.52 -14.34
CA PHE A 21 -7.02 -2.38 -14.76
C PHE A 21 -7.20 -3.02 -16.13
N PHE A 22 -8.13 -3.96 -16.23
CA PHE A 22 -8.63 -4.55 -17.45
C PHE A 22 -9.96 -3.91 -17.77
N GLU A 23 -9.91 -2.89 -18.63
CA GLU A 23 -11.11 -2.21 -19.10
C GLU A 23 -11.92 -3.18 -19.96
N LEU A 24 -13.12 -3.51 -19.47
CA LEU A 24 -14.05 -4.40 -20.10
C LEU A 24 -14.78 -3.68 -21.24
N ALA A 25 -14.93 -4.37 -22.37
CA ALA A 25 -15.67 -3.84 -23.50
C ALA A 25 -17.17 -3.73 -23.19
N GLU A 26 -17.88 -2.93 -23.99
CA GLU A 26 -19.34 -2.74 -23.85
C GLU A 26 -20.12 -4.06 -23.94
N SER A 27 -19.62 -5.06 -24.67
CA SER A 27 -20.22 -6.40 -24.73
C SER A 27 -20.25 -7.12 -23.38
N GLU A 28 -19.33 -6.78 -22.48
CA GLU A 28 -19.20 -7.38 -21.14
C GLU A 28 -20.03 -6.64 -20.08
N ARG A 29 -20.76 -5.58 -20.47
CA ARG A 29 -21.60 -4.77 -19.58
C ARG A 29 -22.62 -5.56 -18.75
N PRO A 30 -23.13 -6.74 -19.16
CA PRO A 30 -23.94 -7.58 -18.26
C PRO A 30 -23.30 -7.85 -16.89
N PHE A 31 -21.97 -7.99 -16.79
CA PHE A 31 -21.29 -8.15 -15.50
C PHE A 31 -21.52 -6.98 -14.54
N ARG A 32 -21.73 -5.77 -15.06
CA ARG A 32 -21.99 -4.57 -14.25
C ARG A 32 -23.34 -4.65 -13.52
N SER A 33 -24.29 -5.38 -14.10
CA SER A 33 -25.64 -5.58 -13.54
C SER A 33 -25.72 -6.78 -12.58
N GLU A 34 -24.64 -7.57 -12.49
CA GLU A 34 -24.55 -8.73 -11.61
C GLU A 34 -23.80 -8.40 -10.31
N THR A 35 -23.82 -9.32 -9.36
CA THR A 35 -23.02 -9.18 -8.14
C THR A 35 -21.52 -9.22 -8.48
N PRO A 36 -20.68 -8.39 -7.85
CA PRO A 36 -19.23 -8.34 -8.10
C PRO A 36 -18.51 -9.69 -8.00
N THR A 37 -19.04 -10.64 -7.23
CA THR A 37 -18.49 -11.99 -7.11
C THR A 37 -18.53 -12.78 -8.41
N VAL A 38 -19.45 -12.46 -9.33
CA VAL A 38 -19.55 -13.14 -10.63
C VAL A 38 -18.36 -12.78 -11.52
N VAL A 39 -18.07 -11.49 -11.73
CA VAL A 39 -16.94 -11.06 -12.56
C VAL A 39 -15.60 -11.48 -11.95
N ILE A 40 -15.45 -11.38 -10.62
CA ILE A 40 -14.25 -11.86 -9.91
C ILE A 40 -14.10 -13.38 -10.07
N GLY A 41 -15.21 -14.12 -10.04
CA GLY A 41 -15.25 -15.56 -10.29
C GLY A 41 -14.81 -15.92 -11.70
N ALA A 42 -15.33 -15.21 -12.71
CA ALA A 42 -14.99 -15.41 -14.12
C ALA A 42 -13.49 -15.17 -14.38
N PHE A 43 -12.96 -14.03 -13.90
CA PHE A 43 -11.54 -13.71 -14.00
C PHE A 43 -10.67 -14.76 -13.30
N HIS A 44 -11.05 -15.15 -12.08
CA HIS A 44 -10.34 -16.18 -11.33
C HIS A 44 -10.27 -17.50 -12.09
N ASN A 45 -11.38 -17.98 -12.62
CA ASN A 45 -11.42 -19.27 -13.33
C ASN A 45 -10.54 -19.24 -14.59
N ALA A 46 -10.62 -18.18 -15.38
CA ALA A 46 -9.76 -18.00 -16.55
C ALA A 46 -8.27 -17.93 -16.20
N LEU A 47 -7.92 -17.24 -15.10
CA LEU A 47 -6.54 -17.15 -14.65
C LEU A 47 -6.04 -18.48 -14.07
N VAL A 48 -6.89 -19.24 -13.37
CA VAL A 48 -6.55 -20.58 -12.85
C VAL A 48 -6.24 -21.55 -13.99
N GLU A 49 -6.98 -21.50 -15.09
CA GLU A 49 -6.72 -22.33 -16.27
C GLU A 49 -5.29 -22.12 -16.80
N LYS A 50 -4.81 -20.87 -16.80
CA LYS A 50 -3.48 -20.51 -17.30
C LYS A 50 -2.35 -20.71 -16.28
N TYR A 51 -2.56 -20.29 -15.03
CA TYR A 51 -1.49 -20.18 -14.02
C TYR A 51 -1.57 -21.23 -12.90
N GLY A 52 -2.66 -22.00 -12.85
CA GLY A 52 -2.92 -23.00 -11.81
C GLY A 52 -3.47 -22.42 -10.51
N ALA A 53 -4.31 -23.21 -9.82
CA ALA A 53 -5.04 -22.77 -8.62
C ALA A 53 -4.16 -22.31 -7.45
N LYS A 54 -2.90 -22.77 -7.38
CA LYS A 54 -1.97 -22.36 -6.31
C LYS A 54 -1.42 -20.94 -6.50
N SER A 55 -1.42 -20.45 -7.73
CA SER A 55 -0.82 -19.17 -8.12
C SER A 55 -1.86 -18.05 -8.22
N VAL A 56 -3.14 -18.35 -8.05
CA VAL A 56 -4.25 -17.42 -8.28
C VAL A 56 -5.10 -17.33 -7.02
N ARG A 57 -5.37 -16.10 -6.56
CA ARG A 57 -6.14 -15.86 -5.33
C ARG A 57 -7.16 -14.75 -5.55
N LYS A 58 -8.43 -15.02 -5.22
CA LYS A 58 -9.48 -13.98 -5.17
C LYS A 58 -9.18 -12.96 -4.08
N GLN A 59 -9.43 -11.70 -4.36
CA GLN A 59 -9.43 -10.59 -3.41
C GLN A 59 -10.75 -9.81 -3.54
N SER A 60 -10.97 -8.84 -2.66
CA SER A 60 -12.22 -8.07 -2.64
C SER A 60 -12.53 -7.35 -3.96
N ARG A 61 -11.50 -6.83 -4.63
CA ARG A 61 -11.64 -5.97 -5.81
C ARG A 61 -10.86 -6.45 -7.03
N SER A 62 -10.24 -7.62 -6.93
CA SER A 62 -9.23 -8.08 -7.89
C SER A 62 -9.00 -9.58 -7.79
N VAL A 63 -8.25 -10.10 -8.76
CA VAL A 63 -7.68 -11.45 -8.70
C VAL A 63 -6.15 -11.33 -8.73
N ASN A 64 -5.49 -11.78 -7.67
CA ASN A 64 -4.04 -11.80 -7.59
C ASN A 64 -3.48 -12.99 -8.38
N VAL A 65 -2.43 -12.74 -9.15
CA VAL A 65 -1.63 -13.78 -9.81
C VAL A 65 -0.19 -13.67 -9.30
N ASP A 66 0.28 -14.71 -8.63
CA ASP A 66 1.65 -14.87 -8.15
C ASP A 66 2.48 -15.61 -9.21
N PHE A 67 3.65 -15.08 -9.54
CA PHE A 67 4.51 -15.65 -10.58
C PHE A 67 5.54 -16.66 -10.05
N GLY A 68 5.47 -17.03 -8.77
CA GLY A 68 6.41 -17.97 -8.15
C GLY A 68 7.83 -17.43 -8.07
N ILE A 69 7.99 -16.11 -7.99
CA ILE A 69 9.32 -15.48 -7.95
C ILE A 69 9.95 -15.67 -6.58
N PHE A 70 11.15 -16.26 -6.59
CA PHE A 70 11.99 -16.37 -5.40
C PHE A 70 12.41 -14.99 -4.91
N ILE A 71 12.17 -14.75 -3.61
CA ILE A 71 12.61 -13.55 -2.88
C ILE A 71 13.73 -14.00 -1.94
N ASP A 72 14.92 -13.43 -2.08
CA ASP A 72 16.05 -13.79 -1.23
C ASP A 72 15.98 -13.13 0.16
N ALA A 73 16.97 -13.43 1.02
CA ALA A 73 17.04 -12.91 2.38
C ALA A 73 17.22 -11.38 2.47
N GLU A 74 17.54 -10.71 1.36
CA GLU A 74 17.68 -9.26 1.23
C GLU A 74 16.47 -8.62 0.52
N ASP A 75 15.37 -9.35 0.39
CA ASP A 75 14.17 -8.98 -0.34
C ASP A 75 14.40 -8.65 -1.83
N ASN A 76 15.47 -9.19 -2.45
CA ASN A 76 15.71 -9.06 -3.88
C ASN A 76 15.01 -10.17 -4.66
N THR A 77 14.67 -9.85 -5.91
CA THR A 77 13.90 -10.70 -6.82
C THR A 77 14.57 -10.88 -8.17
N ASP A 78 15.84 -10.48 -8.30
CA ASP A 78 16.53 -10.33 -9.59
C ASP A 78 15.73 -9.45 -10.56
N TYR A 79 15.36 -8.25 -10.10
CA TYR A 79 14.59 -7.24 -10.85
C TYR A 79 13.18 -7.66 -11.33
N ARG A 80 12.68 -8.83 -10.92
CA ARG A 80 11.36 -9.34 -11.30
C ARG A 80 10.24 -8.86 -10.39
N ILE A 81 9.04 -8.75 -10.94
CA ILE A 81 7.80 -8.51 -10.19
C ILE A 81 7.28 -9.83 -9.63
N VAL A 82 6.77 -9.82 -8.39
CA VAL A 82 6.34 -11.05 -7.71
C VAL A 82 4.90 -11.42 -8.07
N SER A 83 4.01 -10.43 -8.08
CA SER A 83 2.59 -10.64 -8.33
C SER A 83 1.90 -9.41 -8.91
N VAL A 84 0.77 -9.63 -9.58
CA VAL A 84 -0.13 -8.59 -10.11
C VAL A 84 -1.53 -8.78 -9.57
N ASP A 85 -2.25 -7.68 -9.36
CA ASP A 85 -3.68 -7.67 -9.08
C ASP A 85 -4.41 -7.32 -10.38
N VAL A 86 -5.13 -8.29 -10.92
CA VAL A 86 -5.96 -8.15 -12.12
C VAL A 86 -7.31 -7.58 -11.69
N VAL A 87 -7.60 -6.36 -12.13
CA VAL A 87 -8.80 -5.61 -11.72
C VAL A 87 -9.74 -5.45 -12.91
N PRO A 88 -10.91 -6.11 -12.93
CA PRO A 88 -11.95 -5.79 -13.90
C PRO A 88 -12.41 -4.34 -13.71
N ALA A 89 -12.51 -3.59 -14.80
CA ALA A 89 -12.92 -2.19 -14.73
C ALA A 89 -13.86 -1.82 -15.87
N PHE A 90 -14.83 -0.96 -15.61
CA PHE A 90 -15.57 -0.24 -16.65
C PHE A 90 -15.16 1.22 -16.63
N ALA A 91 -14.87 1.80 -17.80
CA ALA A 91 -14.72 3.24 -17.91
C ALA A 91 -16.09 3.92 -17.72
N GLU A 92 -16.12 5.02 -16.98
CA GLU A 92 -17.31 5.85 -16.78
C GLU A 92 -16.93 7.32 -16.83
N GLY A 93 -17.06 7.93 -18.02
CA GLY A 93 -16.59 9.30 -18.24
C GLY A 93 -15.07 9.38 -18.03
N GLY A 94 -14.64 10.18 -17.07
CA GLY A 94 -13.22 10.31 -16.68
C GLY A 94 -12.81 9.40 -15.51
N ASP A 95 -13.75 8.64 -14.95
CA ASP A 95 -13.53 7.74 -13.81
C ASP A 95 -13.64 6.27 -14.24
N TYR A 96 -13.51 5.37 -13.28
CA TYR A 96 -13.73 3.94 -13.47
C TYR A 96 -14.64 3.39 -12.39
N GLU A 97 -15.34 2.31 -12.72
CA GLU A 97 -15.96 1.44 -11.75
C GLU A 97 -15.25 0.10 -11.67
N ILE A 98 -15.03 -0.38 -10.45
CA ILE A 98 -14.39 -1.66 -10.15
C ILE A 98 -15.27 -2.49 -9.20
N PRO A 99 -15.23 -3.82 -9.27
CA PRO A 99 -16.02 -4.67 -8.39
C PRO A 99 -15.54 -4.53 -6.93
N ASP A 100 -16.48 -4.57 -5.98
CA ASP A 100 -16.19 -4.70 -4.56
C ASP A 100 -17.07 -5.80 -3.94
N THR A 101 -16.46 -6.95 -3.64
CA THR A 101 -17.20 -8.11 -3.11
C THR A 101 -17.56 -7.97 -1.64
N GLU A 102 -16.93 -7.06 -0.89
CA GLU A 102 -17.27 -6.82 0.52
C GLU A 102 -18.57 -6.03 0.64
N THR A 103 -18.74 -5.01 -0.22
CA THR A 103 -20.00 -4.25 -0.31
C THR A 103 -21.05 -4.91 -1.18
N GLY A 104 -20.65 -5.82 -2.07
CA GLY A 104 -21.53 -6.42 -3.08
C GLY A 104 -21.92 -5.45 -4.20
N THR A 105 -21.20 -4.35 -4.36
CA THR A 105 -21.47 -3.31 -5.37
C THR A 105 -20.26 -3.00 -6.23
N TRP A 106 -20.48 -2.28 -7.34
CA TRP A 106 -19.40 -1.66 -8.11
C TRP A 106 -19.09 -0.29 -7.49
N ILE A 107 -17.83 -0.01 -7.20
CA ILE A 107 -17.39 1.25 -6.59
C ILE A 107 -16.66 2.12 -7.61
N LYS A 108 -16.86 3.43 -7.50
CA LYS A 108 -16.19 4.41 -8.35
C LYS A 108 -14.76 4.68 -7.85
N THR A 109 -13.85 4.92 -8.77
CA THR A 109 -12.44 5.21 -8.48
C THR A 109 -11.82 6.08 -9.58
N ASN A 110 -10.90 6.95 -9.19
CA ASN A 110 -10.11 7.76 -10.12
C ASN A 110 -8.61 7.69 -9.77
N PRO A 111 -7.86 6.78 -10.41
CA PRO A 111 -6.42 6.64 -10.18
C PRO A 111 -5.60 7.88 -10.56
N GLU A 112 -6.07 8.69 -11.50
CA GLU A 112 -5.41 9.93 -11.94
C GLU A 112 -5.49 11.01 -10.85
N THR A 113 -6.64 11.14 -10.18
CA THR A 113 -6.80 12.03 -9.03
C THR A 113 -5.85 11.62 -7.90
N HIS A 114 -5.74 10.33 -7.60
CA HIS A 114 -4.77 9.84 -6.61
C HIS A 114 -3.33 10.17 -7.01
N ALA A 115 -2.99 10.01 -8.30
CA ALA A 115 -1.65 10.30 -8.83
C ALA A 115 -1.31 11.78 -8.75
N SER A 116 -2.27 12.65 -9.05
CA SER A 116 -2.14 14.10 -8.97
C SER A 116 -1.90 14.55 -7.53
N LYS A 117 -2.70 14.05 -6.57
CA LYS A 117 -2.52 14.36 -5.14
C LYS A 117 -1.16 13.89 -4.61
N ALA A 118 -0.75 12.66 -4.93
CA ALA A 118 0.57 12.15 -4.55
C ALA A 118 1.73 12.95 -5.18
N THR A 119 1.54 13.48 -6.38
CA THR A 119 2.56 14.32 -7.06
C THR A 119 2.66 15.69 -6.42
N ALA A 120 1.53 16.34 -6.10
CA ALA A 120 1.50 17.61 -5.39
C ALA A 120 2.13 17.48 -3.99
N ALA A 121 1.76 16.46 -3.21
CA ALA A 121 2.35 16.20 -1.90
C ALA A 121 3.87 15.96 -1.99
N HIS A 122 4.31 15.25 -3.03
CA HIS A 122 5.73 15.03 -3.27
C HIS A 122 6.50 16.32 -3.56
N GLN A 123 5.97 17.18 -4.42
CA GLN A 123 6.57 18.47 -4.75
C GLN A 123 6.62 19.39 -3.52
N ALA A 124 5.54 19.43 -2.72
CA ALA A 124 5.47 20.21 -1.50
C ALA A 124 6.43 19.74 -0.40
N PHE A 125 6.90 18.50 -0.48
CA PHE A 125 7.78 17.89 0.51
C PHE A 125 9.21 17.66 -0.04
N SER A 126 9.71 18.61 -0.83
CA SER A 126 11.05 18.58 -1.44
C SER A 126 11.38 17.28 -2.19
N SER A 127 10.38 16.66 -2.82
CA SER A 127 10.50 15.36 -3.48
C SER A 127 10.93 14.21 -2.55
N GLU A 128 10.57 14.26 -1.27
CA GLU A 128 10.86 13.18 -0.31
C GLU A 128 9.62 12.38 0.14
N TRP A 129 8.42 12.95 -0.04
CA TRP A 129 7.16 12.33 0.41
C TRP A 129 6.98 10.86 -0.04
N LYS A 130 7.17 10.58 -1.33
CA LYS A 130 7.01 9.22 -1.87
C LYS A 130 8.05 8.25 -1.29
N GLY A 131 9.25 8.74 -0.96
CA GLY A 131 10.30 7.96 -0.30
C GLY A 131 9.86 7.51 1.08
N LEU A 132 9.41 8.45 1.92
CA LEU A 132 8.91 8.18 3.27
C LEU A 132 7.72 7.20 3.26
N VAL A 133 6.77 7.40 2.35
CA VAL A 133 5.63 6.49 2.18
C VAL A 133 6.11 5.07 1.84
N ARG A 134 7.08 4.90 0.94
CA ARG A 134 7.62 3.57 0.60
C ARG A 134 8.36 2.93 1.78
N MET A 135 9.07 3.71 2.59
CA MET A 135 9.75 3.22 3.79
C MET A 135 8.75 2.70 4.83
N VAL A 136 7.69 3.45 5.13
CA VAL A 136 6.64 3.00 6.07
C VAL A 136 5.86 1.82 5.50
N LYS A 137 5.57 1.79 4.21
CA LYS A 137 4.97 0.60 3.57
C LYS A 137 5.89 -0.63 3.61
N TYR A 138 7.22 -0.43 3.56
CA TYR A 138 8.18 -1.52 3.70
C TYR A 138 8.11 -2.12 5.10
N TRP A 139 8.14 -1.26 6.14
CA TRP A 139 7.88 -1.67 7.53
C TRP A 139 6.54 -2.42 7.66
N ASN A 140 5.48 -1.93 7.03
CA ASN A 140 4.15 -2.55 7.08
C ASN A 140 4.11 -3.96 6.46
N ASN A 141 5.06 -4.29 5.58
CA ASN A 141 5.20 -5.60 4.94
C ASN A 141 6.18 -6.53 5.69
N ASN A 142 6.80 -6.07 6.77
CA ASN A 142 7.79 -6.86 7.50
C ASN A 142 7.14 -8.09 8.14
N SER A 143 7.71 -9.27 7.86
CA SER A 143 7.19 -10.56 8.31
C SER A 143 7.16 -10.72 9.83
N ARG A 144 7.94 -9.92 10.58
CA ARG A 144 7.91 -9.91 12.06
C ARG A 144 6.53 -9.59 12.65
N HIS A 145 5.65 -8.97 11.87
CA HIS A 145 4.29 -8.63 12.30
C HIS A 145 3.30 -9.80 12.14
N GLY A 146 3.66 -10.86 11.41
CA GLY A 146 2.72 -11.88 10.94
C GLY A 146 1.80 -11.28 9.88
N GLU A 147 0.72 -10.64 10.32
CA GLU A 147 -0.16 -9.85 9.45
C GLU A 147 0.24 -8.38 9.39
N LYS A 148 0.03 -7.74 8.23
CA LYS A 148 0.30 -6.31 8.02
C LYS A 148 -0.35 -5.46 9.12
N PRO A 149 0.39 -4.55 9.79
CA PRO A 149 -0.16 -3.64 10.79
C PRO A 149 -1.33 -2.79 10.28
N VAL A 150 -1.19 -2.17 9.10
CA VAL A 150 -2.18 -1.29 8.47
C VAL A 150 -2.72 -1.93 7.19
N LYS A 151 -4.05 -2.08 7.12
CA LYS A 151 -4.78 -2.61 5.95
C LYS A 151 -5.86 -1.59 5.49
N PRO A 152 -6.03 -1.36 4.18
CA PRO A 152 -5.09 -1.72 3.12
C PRO A 152 -3.79 -0.90 3.23
N SER A 153 -2.71 -1.35 2.59
CA SER A 153 -1.44 -0.58 2.56
C SER A 153 -1.60 0.80 1.91
N PHE A 154 -2.63 1.00 1.09
CA PHE A 154 -2.99 2.31 0.52
C PHE A 154 -3.39 3.32 1.60
N LEU A 155 -3.93 2.89 2.74
CA LEU A 155 -4.29 3.80 3.85
C LEU A 155 -3.07 4.60 4.34
N ILE A 156 -1.88 4.00 4.40
CA ILE A 156 -0.63 4.72 4.76
C ILE A 156 -0.37 5.89 3.81
N GLU A 157 -0.61 5.71 2.51
CA GLU A 157 -0.41 6.76 1.51
C GLU A 157 -1.46 7.86 1.60
N VAL A 158 -2.71 7.50 1.90
CA VAL A 158 -3.82 8.46 2.11
C VAL A 158 -3.57 9.29 3.35
N MET A 159 -3.26 8.66 4.48
CA MET A 159 -2.92 9.34 5.72
C MET A 159 -1.73 10.28 5.53
N ALA A 160 -0.69 9.84 4.80
CA ALA A 160 0.49 10.64 4.54
C ALA A 160 0.22 11.93 3.76
N LEU A 161 -0.91 12.07 3.05
CA LEU A 161 -1.30 13.33 2.41
C LEU A 161 -1.50 14.47 3.42
N GLU A 162 -1.89 14.13 4.66
CA GLU A 162 -2.11 15.09 5.74
C GLU A 162 -1.11 14.95 6.89
N CYS A 163 -0.61 13.74 7.15
CA CYS A 163 0.32 13.47 8.24
C CYS A 163 1.76 13.93 7.96
N LEU A 164 2.15 14.11 6.69
CA LEU A 164 3.39 14.77 6.30
C LEU A 164 3.09 16.21 5.90
N TYR A 165 3.27 17.13 6.83
CA TYR A 165 2.97 18.55 6.67
C TYR A 165 4.18 19.43 7.03
N GLY A 166 4.11 20.72 6.70
CA GLY A 166 5.18 21.68 7.05
C GLY A 166 6.40 21.67 6.13
N GLY A 167 6.42 20.80 5.12
CA GLY A 167 7.56 20.64 4.21
C GLY A 167 8.67 19.77 4.81
N TRP A 168 9.69 19.46 4.00
CA TRP A 168 10.79 18.58 4.39
C TRP A 168 11.74 19.26 5.38
N GLY A 169 11.91 18.67 6.56
CA GLY A 169 12.78 19.13 7.64
C GLY A 169 14.26 18.75 7.50
N GLY A 170 14.67 18.09 6.41
CA GLY A 170 16.08 17.79 6.14
C GLY A 170 16.60 16.47 6.71
N ARG A 171 15.79 15.71 7.46
CA ARG A 171 16.26 14.57 8.27
C ARG A 171 15.31 13.37 8.23
N PHE A 172 15.70 12.33 7.51
CA PHE A 172 14.92 11.07 7.41
C PHE A 172 14.59 10.44 8.76
N ASP A 173 15.54 10.45 9.70
CA ASP A 173 15.37 9.82 11.01
C ASP A 173 14.24 10.49 11.82
N ILE A 174 14.25 11.82 11.87
CA ILE A 174 13.20 12.62 12.53
C ILE A 174 11.86 12.49 11.81
N GLU A 175 11.86 12.56 10.47
CA GLU A 175 10.66 12.54 9.65
C GLU A 175 9.93 11.18 9.72
N ILE A 176 10.69 10.08 9.70
CA ILE A 176 10.14 8.74 9.90
C ILE A 176 9.57 8.57 11.31
N GLN A 177 10.28 9.03 12.34
CA GLN A 177 9.83 8.92 13.73
C GLN A 177 8.51 9.69 13.94
N ALA A 178 8.45 10.93 13.45
CA ALA A 178 7.28 11.78 13.50
C ALA A 178 6.11 11.17 12.70
N LEU A 179 6.37 10.69 11.48
CA LEU A 179 5.34 10.04 10.66
C LEU A 179 4.74 8.82 11.38
N PHE A 180 5.55 7.94 11.98
CA PHE A 180 5.01 6.82 12.77
C PHE A 180 4.14 7.29 13.94
N ALA A 181 4.56 8.34 14.65
CA ALA A 181 3.79 8.89 15.77
C ALA A 181 2.44 9.47 15.30
N THR A 182 2.45 10.29 14.25
CA THR A 182 1.24 10.93 13.72
C THR A 182 0.29 9.91 13.09
N LEU A 183 0.81 8.88 12.39
CA LEU A 183 -0.02 7.78 11.90
C LEU A 183 -0.70 7.04 13.05
N ALA A 184 0.02 6.78 14.15
CA ALA A 184 -0.54 6.11 15.31
C ALA A 184 -1.65 6.92 16.00
N ASP A 185 -1.46 8.24 16.08
CA ASP A 185 -2.42 9.17 16.68
C ASP A 185 -3.71 9.26 15.86
N ARG A 186 -3.58 9.30 14.53
CA ARG A 186 -4.70 9.52 13.60
C ARG A 186 -5.27 8.25 12.96
N ILE A 187 -4.88 7.05 13.40
CA ILE A 187 -5.35 5.78 12.78
C ILE A 187 -6.85 5.52 12.98
N PHE A 188 -7.45 6.15 13.99
CA PHE A 188 -8.88 6.03 14.27
C PHE A 188 -9.75 7.04 13.51
N ASP A 189 -9.14 8.05 12.89
CA ASP A 189 -9.86 9.04 12.09
C ASP A 189 -10.55 8.37 10.88
N GLU A 190 -11.60 9.01 10.37
CA GLU A 190 -12.18 8.66 9.08
C GLU A 190 -11.25 9.17 7.97
N TRP A 191 -10.75 8.25 7.13
CA TRP A 191 -9.89 8.58 5.99
C TRP A 191 -10.64 8.29 4.70
N ARG A 192 -11.29 9.32 4.16
CA ARG A 192 -12.09 9.24 2.92
C ARG A 192 -11.21 8.94 1.71
N ASP A 193 -11.82 8.40 0.66
CA ASP A 193 -11.17 8.33 -0.66
C ASP A 193 -10.72 9.75 -1.08
N PRO A 194 -9.42 9.98 -1.37
CA PRO A 194 -8.96 11.28 -1.81
C PRO A 194 -9.62 11.78 -3.09
N ALA A 195 -10.18 10.90 -3.92
CA ALA A 195 -10.96 11.29 -5.10
C ALA A 195 -12.43 11.63 -4.78
N GLY A 196 -12.92 11.28 -3.58
CA GLY A 196 -14.31 11.51 -3.16
C GLY A 196 -15.33 10.62 -3.88
N LEU A 197 -14.89 9.49 -4.44
CA LEU A 197 -15.73 8.62 -5.27
C LEU A 197 -16.08 7.31 -4.56
N GLY A 198 -15.08 6.67 -3.96
CA GLY A 198 -15.23 5.40 -3.26
C GLY A 198 -15.57 5.54 -1.77
N PRO A 199 -15.79 4.42 -1.07
CA PRO A 199 -15.95 4.40 0.38
C PRO A 199 -14.67 4.87 1.10
N PRO A 200 -14.76 5.23 2.40
CA PRO A 200 -13.59 5.54 3.20
C PRO A 200 -12.53 4.41 3.15
N ILE A 201 -11.28 4.81 2.96
CA ILE A 201 -10.13 3.90 2.89
C ILE A 201 -9.84 3.29 4.27
N SER A 202 -10.23 3.99 5.35
CA SER A 202 -10.15 3.54 6.74
C SER A 202 -11.09 2.38 7.10
N ASP A 203 -12.02 2.01 6.22
CA ASP A 203 -13.02 0.95 6.50
C ASP A 203 -12.44 -0.45 6.32
N GLY A 204 -11.23 -0.57 5.75
CA GLY A 204 -10.54 -1.86 5.59
C GLY A 204 -10.00 -2.48 6.89
N MET A 205 -10.28 -1.88 8.06
CA MET A 205 -9.94 -2.42 9.37
C MET A 205 -11.10 -2.21 10.35
N ASP A 206 -11.41 -3.26 11.10
CA ASP A 206 -12.30 -3.19 12.25
C ASP A 206 -11.61 -2.51 13.45
N ALA A 207 -12.35 -2.33 14.55
CA ALA A 207 -11.84 -1.66 15.75
C ALA A 207 -10.60 -2.36 16.34
N ALA A 208 -10.59 -3.70 16.36
CA ALA A 208 -9.46 -4.48 16.85
C ALA A 208 -8.22 -4.32 15.95
N GLY A 209 -8.42 -4.33 14.63
CA GLY A 209 -7.40 -4.06 13.63
C GLY A 209 -6.80 -2.66 13.77
N LYS A 210 -7.64 -1.62 13.95
CA LYS A 210 -7.18 -0.24 14.19
C LYS A 210 -6.40 -0.11 15.51
N GLN A 211 -6.84 -0.76 16.58
CA GLN A 211 -6.11 -0.78 17.85
C GLN A 211 -4.74 -1.45 17.70
N ARG A 212 -4.67 -2.62 17.05
CA ARG A 212 -3.41 -3.29 16.75
C ARG A 212 -2.49 -2.43 15.88
N ALA A 213 -3.03 -1.75 14.87
CA ALA A 213 -2.29 -0.84 14.01
C ALA A 213 -1.66 0.30 14.82
N ARG A 214 -2.43 0.93 15.72
CA ARG A 214 -1.93 1.96 16.64
C ARG A 214 -0.76 1.47 17.47
N ASP A 215 -0.90 0.32 18.13
CA ASP A 215 0.11 -0.18 19.05
C ASP A 215 1.44 -0.50 18.33
N LEU A 216 1.35 -1.04 17.11
CA LEU A 216 2.52 -1.32 16.27
C LEU A 216 3.15 -0.04 15.72
N LEU A 217 2.36 0.97 15.32
CA LEU A 217 2.87 2.28 14.89
C LEU A 217 3.55 3.03 16.03
N LEU A 218 2.98 3.02 17.25
CA LEU A 218 3.61 3.58 18.45
C LEU A 218 4.93 2.87 18.80
N THR A 219 4.95 1.55 18.64
CA THR A 219 6.18 0.77 18.85
C THR A 219 7.25 1.13 17.82
N ALA A 220 6.88 1.26 16.54
CA ALA A 220 7.77 1.72 15.49
C ALA A 220 8.33 3.13 15.76
N SER A 221 7.51 4.06 16.25
CA SER A 221 7.95 5.39 16.66
C SER A 221 8.97 5.35 17.81
N ARG A 222 8.79 4.45 18.78
CA ARG A 222 9.75 4.24 19.89
C ARG A 222 11.05 3.61 19.40
N GLU A 223 10.99 2.61 18.52
CA GLU A 223 12.17 2.01 17.88
C GLU A 223 12.98 3.04 17.07
N ALA A 224 12.30 3.92 16.32
CA ALA A 224 12.92 5.03 15.61
C ALA A 224 13.58 6.03 16.58
N SER A 225 12.92 6.35 17.69
CA SER A 225 13.46 7.24 18.74
C SER A 225 14.73 6.67 19.38
N LEU A 226 14.76 5.36 19.62
CA LEU A 226 15.96 4.66 20.10
C LEU A 226 17.11 4.77 19.09
N ALA A 227 16.85 4.55 17.80
CA ALA A 227 17.87 4.66 16.77
C ALA A 227 18.45 6.09 16.67
N ILE A 228 17.60 7.12 16.77
CA ILE A 228 18.02 8.52 16.85
C ILE A 228 18.90 8.77 18.09
N HIS A 229 18.49 8.23 19.25
CA HIS A 229 19.23 8.40 20.50
C HIS A 229 20.63 7.76 20.42
N LEU A 230 20.74 6.55 19.88
CA LEU A 230 22.01 5.87 19.65
C LEU A 230 22.94 6.69 18.75
N ALA A 231 22.40 7.25 17.66
CA ALA A 231 23.18 8.11 16.76
C ALA A 231 23.68 9.37 17.47
N ARG A 232 22.86 10.01 18.31
CA ARG A 232 23.25 11.18 19.11
C ARG A 232 24.38 10.89 20.12
N GLN A 233 24.49 9.64 20.56
CA GLN A 233 25.58 9.16 21.44
C GLN A 233 26.85 8.80 20.67
N GLY A 234 26.91 8.98 19.34
CA GLY A 234 28.04 8.55 18.51
C GLY A 234 28.07 7.03 18.26
N ARG A 235 27.02 6.29 18.64
CA ARG A 235 26.92 4.83 18.46
C ARG A 235 26.32 4.48 17.09
N THR A 236 26.96 4.97 16.03
CA THR A 236 26.43 4.88 14.65
C THR A 236 26.11 3.44 14.22
N GLY A 237 27.00 2.48 14.50
CA GLY A 237 26.76 1.07 14.16
C GLY A 237 25.52 0.47 14.85
N ASP A 238 25.25 0.86 16.09
CA ASP A 238 24.07 0.41 16.83
C ASP A 238 22.80 1.10 16.31
N ALA A 239 22.89 2.38 15.93
CA ALA A 239 21.78 3.09 15.30
C ALA A 239 21.37 2.44 13.96
N LEU A 240 22.34 2.05 13.13
CA LEU A 240 22.08 1.32 11.87
C LEU A 240 21.40 -0.03 12.14
N LYS A 241 21.87 -0.79 13.14
CA LYS A 241 21.23 -2.05 13.55
C LYS A 241 19.80 -1.84 14.05
N ALA A 242 19.53 -0.77 14.79
CA ALA A 242 18.19 -0.44 15.27
C ALA A 242 17.25 -0.12 14.08
N TRP A 243 17.70 0.66 13.11
CA TRP A 243 16.92 0.92 11.89
C TRP A 243 16.69 -0.34 11.04
N ARG A 244 17.69 -1.21 10.91
CA ARG A 244 17.56 -2.53 10.26
C ARG A 244 16.53 -3.41 10.97
N ALA A 245 16.51 -3.40 12.30
CA ALA A 245 15.53 -4.15 13.08
C ALA A 245 14.10 -3.61 12.88
N LEU A 246 13.94 -2.28 12.78
CA LEU A 246 12.66 -1.64 12.49
C LEU A 246 12.15 -1.99 11.09
N PHE A 247 12.98 -1.75 10.06
CA PHE A 247 12.54 -1.82 8.67
C PHE A 247 12.65 -3.22 8.06
N GLY A 248 13.75 -3.92 8.27
CA GLY A 248 14.07 -5.18 7.60
C GLY A 248 15.28 -5.06 6.66
N ALA A 249 15.55 -6.16 5.95
CA ALA A 249 16.83 -6.43 5.31
C ALA A 249 17.30 -5.35 4.31
N ARG A 250 16.40 -4.61 3.67
CA ARG A 250 16.77 -3.55 2.71
C ARG A 250 17.36 -2.28 3.34
N PHE A 251 17.27 -2.08 4.65
CA PHE A 251 17.91 -0.94 5.30
C PHE A 251 19.42 -1.19 5.43
N PRO A 252 20.35 -0.45 4.81
CA PRO A 252 21.77 -0.83 4.80
C PRO A 252 22.45 -0.74 6.19
N LEU A 253 23.47 -1.58 6.42
CA LEU A 253 24.31 -1.54 7.64
C LEU A 253 25.73 -1.00 7.38
N SER A 254 26.10 -0.87 6.10
CA SER A 254 27.42 -0.46 5.59
C SER A 254 27.27 0.10 4.19
#